data_AF-A0A662GCS6-F1
#
_entry.id   AF-A0A662GCS6-F1
#
_cell.length_a   1.000
_cell.length_b   1.000
_cell.length_c   1.000
_cell.angle_alpha   90.00
_cell.angle_beta   90.00
_cell.angle_gamma   90.00
#
_symmetry.space_group_name_H-M   'P 1'
#
loop_
_entity.id
_entity.type
_entity.pdbx_description
1 polymer ?
#
loop_
_entity_poly.entity_id
_entity_poly.type
_entity_poly.pdbx_seq_one_letter_code
_entity_poly.pdbx_strand_id
1 'polypeptide(L)'
;MKEIEFKNGLTLRSFLGIMYSAIVLMPAVIFTYLMTGTNLLGTFSFPVAGFVTALLFTELARIFGKSLTQQEVTIIWGVSLIAVEAISVQIFMGFYFRSLYPGTESFEVNGIPLPQIIPDWFAPPPNSPVIKLRTFFHPDWIMPIMVNVVGLFLSYRILHLLFGILCYQIFAIAERLPFPVQQVA
;
A
#
# COMPACT_ATOMS: atom_id res chain seq x y z
N MET A 1 17.18 -36.18 1.64
CA MET A 1 16.45 -34.90 1.64
C MET A 1 16.69 -34.29 0.27
N LYS A 2 15.65 -34.11 -0.57
CA LYS A 2 15.85 -33.52 -1.90
C LYS A 2 16.29 -32.07 -1.67
N GLU A 3 17.47 -31.67 -2.13
CA GLU A 3 17.92 -30.29 -2.02
C GLU A 3 16.90 -29.39 -2.71
N ILE A 4 16.30 -28.48 -1.94
CA ILE A 4 15.35 -27.50 -2.46
C ILE A 4 16.19 -26.40 -3.09
N GLU A 5 16.35 -26.47 -4.40
CA GLU A 5 17.07 -25.45 -5.15
C GLU A 5 16.22 -24.17 -5.24
N PHE A 6 16.71 -23.07 -4.68
CA PHE A 6 16.01 -21.79 -4.70
C PHE A 6 15.97 -21.24 -6.12
N LYS A 7 14.78 -21.18 -6.71
CA LYS A 7 14.54 -20.57 -8.02
C LYS A 7 14.20 -19.09 -7.87
N ASN A 8 14.80 -18.26 -8.72
CA ASN A 8 14.51 -16.83 -8.73
C ASN A 8 13.09 -16.58 -9.28
N GLY A 9 12.26 -15.85 -8.52
CA GLY A 9 10.92 -15.41 -8.93
C GLY A 9 10.86 -13.97 -9.45
N LEU A 10 11.91 -13.17 -9.23
CA LEU A 10 12.02 -11.82 -9.78
C LEU A 10 12.68 -11.89 -11.16
N THR A 11 11.84 -12.07 -12.17
CA THR A 11 12.23 -12.06 -13.59
C THR A 11 11.66 -10.81 -14.25
N LEU A 12 12.11 -10.50 -15.46
CA LEU A 12 11.54 -9.40 -16.24
C LEU A 12 10.02 -9.58 -16.44
N ARG A 13 9.55 -10.83 -16.54
CA ARG A 13 8.12 -11.15 -16.68
C ARG A 13 7.34 -10.82 -15.41
N SER A 14 7.85 -11.17 -14.24
CA SER A 14 7.18 -10.82 -12.98
C SER A 14 7.24 -9.33 -12.68
N PHE A 15 8.35 -8.65 -13.04
CA PHE A 15 8.46 -7.20 -12.97
C PHE A 15 7.43 -6.46 -13.84
N LEU A 16 7.22 -6.90 -15.08
CA LEU A 16 6.18 -6.33 -15.95
C LEU A 16 4.77 -6.53 -15.37
N GLY A 17 4.52 -7.65 -14.70
CA GLY A 17 3.28 -7.89 -13.96
C GLY A 17 3.06 -6.86 -12.85
N ILE A 18 4.09 -6.62 -12.06
CA ILE A 18 4.06 -5.63 -10.98
C ILE A 18 3.81 -4.22 -11.55
N MET A 19 4.46 -3.87 -12.66
CA MET A 19 4.26 -2.56 -13.31
C MET A 19 2.87 -2.40 -13.92
N TYR A 20 2.29 -3.45 -14.48
CA TYR A 20 0.90 -3.45 -14.90
C TYR A 20 -0.02 -3.12 -13.72
N SER A 21 0.19 -3.77 -12.57
CA SER A 21 -0.60 -3.50 -11.37
C SER A 21 -0.46 -2.04 -10.93
N ALA A 22 0.77 -1.54 -10.83
CA ALA A 22 1.07 -0.18 -10.39
C ALA A 22 0.48 0.92 -11.31
N ILE A 23 0.48 0.70 -12.63
CA ILE A 23 0.07 1.75 -13.59
C ILE A 23 -1.41 1.62 -13.94
N VAL A 24 -1.91 0.41 -14.14
CA VAL A 24 -3.26 0.16 -14.68
C VAL A 24 -4.27 -0.04 -13.56
N LEU A 25 -3.93 -0.82 -12.52
CA LEU A 25 -4.87 -1.11 -11.44
C LEU A 25 -4.91 -0.01 -10.38
N MET A 26 -3.81 0.71 -10.16
CA MET A 26 -3.76 1.78 -9.15
C MET A 26 -4.83 2.86 -9.36
N PRO A 27 -5.06 3.44 -10.56
CA PRO A 27 -6.13 4.43 -10.74
C PRO A 27 -7.53 3.85 -10.47
N ALA A 28 -7.77 2.60 -10.84
CA ALA A 28 -9.03 1.92 -10.58
C ALA A 28 -9.25 1.73 -9.07
N VAL A 29 -8.21 1.34 -8.32
CA VAL A 29 -8.29 1.21 -6.87
C VAL A 29 -8.52 2.55 -6.19
N ILE A 30 -7.82 3.61 -6.60
CA ILE A 30 -8.05 4.98 -6.11
C ILE A 30 -9.50 5.40 -6.35
N PHE A 31 -10.02 5.18 -7.55
CA PHE A 31 -11.41 5.51 -7.89
C PHE A 31 -12.40 4.77 -6.99
N THR A 32 -12.25 3.45 -6.83
CA THR A 32 -13.14 2.67 -5.96
C THR A 32 -13.05 3.08 -4.49
N TYR A 33 -11.86 3.44 -4.01
CA TYR A 33 -11.68 3.96 -2.67
C TYR A 33 -12.44 5.27 -2.47
N LEU A 34 -12.32 6.21 -3.40
CA LEU A 34 -13.00 7.50 -3.32
C LEU A 34 -14.53 7.38 -3.48
N MET A 35 -15.00 6.46 -4.33
CA MET A 35 -16.43 6.25 -4.58
C MET A 35 -17.13 5.52 -3.42
N THR A 36 -16.51 4.48 -2.88
CA THR A 36 -17.13 3.61 -1.86
C THR A 36 -16.74 4.00 -0.44
N GLY A 37 -15.73 4.84 -0.27
CA GLY A 37 -15.11 5.15 1.03
C GLY A 37 -14.34 3.98 1.63
N THR A 38 -14.22 2.85 0.92
CA THR A 38 -13.59 1.62 1.42
C THR A 38 -12.54 1.11 0.43
N ASN A 39 -11.48 0.50 0.94
CA ASN A 39 -10.40 -0.05 0.12
C ASN A 39 -10.75 -1.45 -0.41
N LEU A 40 -11.86 -1.55 -1.15
CA LEU A 40 -12.46 -2.81 -1.58
C LEU A 40 -11.55 -3.63 -2.52
N LEU A 41 -10.76 -2.95 -3.36
CA LEU A 41 -9.90 -3.56 -4.37
C LEU A 41 -8.41 -3.66 -3.96
N GLY A 42 -8.02 -3.05 -2.84
CA GLY A 42 -6.65 -3.07 -2.33
C GLY A 42 -6.41 -4.15 -1.28
N THR A 43 -5.31 -4.00 -0.54
CA THR A 43 -4.73 -5.07 0.29
C THR A 43 -5.62 -5.60 1.42
N PHE A 44 -6.53 -4.79 1.96
CA PHE A 44 -7.17 -5.08 3.26
C PHE A 44 -8.56 -5.76 3.19
N SER A 45 -9.32 -5.62 2.09
CA SER A 45 -10.66 -6.25 1.99
C SER A 45 -10.67 -7.50 1.12
N PHE A 46 -10.16 -7.41 -0.11
CA PHE A 46 -9.91 -8.57 -0.97
C PHE A 46 -8.66 -8.27 -1.79
N PRO A 47 -7.67 -9.19 -1.87
CA PRO A 47 -6.44 -8.98 -2.63
C PRO A 47 -6.67 -9.11 -4.15
N VAL A 48 -7.68 -8.40 -4.67
CA VAL A 48 -8.16 -8.46 -6.06
C VAL A 48 -7.06 -8.04 -7.01
N ALA A 49 -6.32 -6.97 -6.70
CA ALA A 49 -5.24 -6.49 -7.57
C ALA A 49 -4.17 -7.56 -7.82
N GLY A 50 -3.78 -8.31 -6.78
CA GLY A 50 -2.83 -9.41 -6.87
C GLY A 50 -3.38 -10.57 -7.70
N PHE A 51 -4.62 -10.98 -7.44
CA PHE A 51 -5.26 -12.08 -8.17
C PHE A 51 -5.51 -11.76 -9.65
N VAL A 52 -6.04 -10.58 -9.95
CA VAL A 52 -6.30 -10.13 -11.32
C VAL A 52 -5.01 -10.05 -12.12
N THR A 53 -3.96 -9.47 -11.52
CA THR A 53 -2.65 -9.37 -12.18
C THR A 53 -2.04 -10.75 -12.43
N ALA A 54 -2.04 -11.62 -11.41
CA ALA A 54 -1.51 -12.97 -11.53
C ALA A 54 -2.27 -13.81 -12.57
N LEU A 55 -3.61 -13.73 -12.58
CA LEU A 55 -4.44 -14.44 -13.55
C LEU A 55 -4.17 -13.96 -14.97
N LEU A 56 -4.19 -12.64 -15.19
CA LEU A 56 -3.94 -12.05 -16.51
C LEU A 56 -2.57 -12.44 -17.05
N PHE A 57 -1.51 -12.33 -16.24
CA PHE A 57 -0.16 -12.68 -16.67
C PHE A 57 0.03 -14.18 -16.88
N THR A 58 -0.68 -15.02 -16.12
CA THR A 58 -0.66 -16.47 -16.33
C THR A 58 -1.34 -16.85 -17.64
N GLU A 59 -2.48 -16.24 -17.97
CA GLU A 59 -3.17 -16.50 -19.24
C GLU A 59 -2.40 -15.94 -20.44
N LEU A 60 -1.83 -14.72 -20.33
CA LEU A 60 -0.93 -14.18 -21.36
C LEU A 60 0.26 -15.12 -21.60
N ALA A 61 0.92 -15.57 -20.54
CA ALA A 61 2.05 -16.49 -20.63
C ALA A 61 1.68 -17.83 -21.28
N ARG A 62 0.45 -18.32 -21.03
CA ARG A 62 -0.08 -19.53 -21.68
C ARG A 62 -0.31 -19.31 -23.17
N ILE A 63 -0.87 -18.16 -23.58
CA ILE A 63 -1.07 -17.80 -24.99
C ILE A 63 0.27 -17.72 -25.74
N PHE A 64 1.30 -17.15 -25.11
CA PHE A 64 2.65 -17.08 -25.69
C PHE A 64 3.45 -18.40 -25.61
N GLY A 65 2.84 -19.49 -25.14
CA GLY A 65 3.46 -20.82 -25.08
C GLY A 65 4.56 -20.97 -24.03
N LYS A 66 4.72 -20.01 -23.12
CA LYS A 66 5.74 -20.03 -22.05
C LYS A 66 5.10 -19.78 -20.69
N SER A 67 4.59 -20.84 -20.06
CA SER A 67 3.99 -20.79 -18.73
C SER A 67 4.90 -20.13 -17.68
N LEU A 68 4.31 -19.36 -16.77
CA LEU A 68 5.01 -18.78 -15.62
C LEU A 68 5.33 -19.86 -14.60
N THR A 69 6.47 -19.69 -13.94
CA THR A 69 6.84 -20.53 -12.79
C THR A 69 6.03 -20.15 -11.56
N GLN A 70 5.88 -21.09 -10.63
CA GLN A 70 5.18 -20.83 -9.36
C GLN A 70 5.82 -19.65 -8.60
N GLN A 71 7.14 -19.49 -8.69
CA GLN A 71 7.87 -18.38 -8.08
C GLN A 71 7.50 -17.03 -8.71
N GLU A 72 7.45 -16.96 -10.05
CA GLU A 72 7.03 -15.74 -10.75
C GLU A 72 5.58 -15.36 -10.40
N VAL A 73 4.67 -16.34 -10.36
CA VAL A 73 3.25 -16.10 -10.01
C VAL A 73 3.11 -15.61 -8.58
N THR A 74 3.83 -16.21 -7.62
CA THR A 74 3.80 -15.76 -6.21
C THR A 74 4.33 -14.33 -6.06
N ILE A 75 5.41 -13.98 -6.77
CA ILE A 75 5.95 -12.61 -6.76
C ILE A 75 4.97 -11.63 -7.37
N ILE A 76 4.36 -11.97 -8.52
CA ILE A 76 3.34 -11.14 -9.16
C ILE A 76 2.18 -10.93 -8.19
N TRP A 77 1.61 -12.01 -7.64
CA TRP A 77 0.47 -11.94 -6.73
C TRP A 77 0.76 -11.10 -5.50
N GLY A 78 1.89 -11.35 -4.82
CA GLY A 78 2.21 -10.68 -3.55
C GLY A 78 2.62 -9.21 -3.73
N VAL A 79 3.52 -8.93 -4.67
CA VAL A 79 4.07 -7.57 -4.83
C VAL A 79 3.08 -6.63 -5.51
N SER A 80 2.20 -7.14 -6.37
CA SER A 80 1.13 -6.35 -6.98
C SER A 80 0.16 -5.74 -5.96
N LEU A 81 -0.04 -6.41 -4.82
CA LEU A 81 -0.87 -5.86 -3.74
C LEU A 81 -0.25 -4.63 -3.10
N ILE A 82 1.07 -4.68 -2.87
CA ILE A 82 1.83 -3.55 -2.32
C ILE A 82 1.89 -2.42 -3.33
N ALA A 83 2.04 -2.73 -4.62
CA ALA A 83 2.12 -1.74 -5.70
C ALA A 83 0.85 -0.88 -5.83
N VAL A 84 -0.29 -1.42 -5.40
CA VAL A 84 -1.61 -0.78 -5.53
C VAL A 84 -2.10 -0.21 -4.19
N GLU A 85 -1.24 -0.22 -3.16
CA GLU A 85 -1.61 0.30 -1.86
C GLU A 85 -1.95 1.80 -1.94
N ALA A 86 -3.12 2.17 -1.41
CA ALA A 86 -3.73 3.48 -1.57
C ALA A 86 -3.12 4.57 -0.65
N ILE A 87 -1.81 4.51 -0.39
CA ILE A 87 -1.07 5.51 0.40
C ILE A 87 -1.18 6.89 -0.26
N SER A 88 -1.10 6.94 -1.59
CA SER A 88 -1.31 8.16 -2.37
C SER A 88 -2.64 8.84 -2.04
N VAL A 89 -3.66 8.05 -1.70
CA VAL A 89 -4.98 8.57 -1.33
C VAL A 89 -4.96 9.17 0.07
N GLN A 90 -4.20 8.61 1.02
CA GLN A 90 -4.09 9.21 2.35
C GLN A 90 -3.44 10.60 2.30
N ILE A 91 -2.36 10.74 1.54
CA ILE A 91 -1.68 12.03 1.33
C ILE A 91 -2.64 13.03 0.66
N PHE A 92 -3.40 12.58 -0.34
CA PHE A 92 -4.38 13.42 -1.03
C PHE A 92 -5.53 13.85 -0.11
N MET A 93 -6.10 12.93 0.67
CA MET A 93 -7.14 13.22 1.64
C MET A 93 -6.65 14.18 2.72
N GLY A 94 -5.42 13.98 3.22
CA GLY A 94 -4.79 14.89 4.17
C GLY A 94 -4.66 16.30 3.63
N PHE A 95 -4.23 16.45 2.36
CA PHE A 95 -4.19 17.74 1.68
C PHE A 95 -5.57 18.35 1.45
N TYR A 96 -6.56 17.54 1.08
CA TYR A 96 -7.93 17.99 0.92
C TYR A 96 -8.49 18.57 2.22
N PHE A 97 -8.38 17.82 3.33
CA PHE A 97 -8.89 18.27 4.62
C PHE A 97 -8.09 19.44 5.20
N ARG A 98 -6.76 19.50 5.00
CA ARG A 98 -5.96 20.61 5.51
C ARG A 98 -6.20 21.91 4.73
N SER A 99 -6.17 21.86 3.40
CA SER A 99 -5.94 23.05 2.58
C SER A 99 -7.02 23.33 1.52
N LEU A 100 -7.94 22.40 1.26
CA LEU A 100 -8.98 22.58 0.24
C LEU A 100 -10.40 22.65 0.81
N TYR A 101 -10.67 21.96 1.91
CA TYR A 101 -11.99 21.91 2.51
C TYR A 101 -12.26 23.17 3.36
N PRO A 102 -13.23 24.03 2.99
CA PRO A 102 -13.48 25.28 3.70
C PRO A 102 -13.98 25.06 5.14
N GLY A 103 -14.66 23.93 5.40
CA GLY A 103 -15.18 23.63 6.73
C GLY A 103 -14.10 23.40 7.78
N THR A 104 -12.86 23.08 7.38
CA THR A 104 -11.75 22.92 8.33
C THR A 104 -11.38 24.24 9.00
N GLU A 105 -11.58 25.38 8.33
CA GLU A 105 -11.33 26.72 8.90
C GLU A 105 -12.29 27.07 10.03
N SER A 106 -13.48 26.43 10.07
CA SER A 106 -14.46 26.63 11.14
C SER A 106 -14.08 25.93 12.44
N PHE A 107 -13.09 25.04 12.43
CA PHE A 107 -12.59 24.38 13.63
C PHE A 107 -11.35 25.10 14.13
N GLU A 108 -11.40 25.58 15.37
CA GLU A 108 -10.31 26.30 16.01
C GLU A 108 -9.86 25.59 17.28
N VAL A 109 -8.55 25.58 17.51
CA VAL A 109 -7.96 25.15 18.78
C VAL A 109 -7.21 26.35 19.34
N ASN A 110 -7.61 26.80 20.54
CA ASN A 110 -7.05 27.99 21.19
C ASN A 110 -7.14 29.27 20.33
N GLY A 111 -8.21 29.42 19.54
CA GLY A 111 -8.43 30.58 18.65
C GLY A 111 -7.58 30.58 17.38
N ILE A 112 -6.92 29.46 17.05
CA ILE A 112 -6.17 29.28 15.81
C ILE A 112 -6.91 28.28 14.91
N PRO A 113 -7.16 28.60 13.63
CA PRO A 113 -7.76 27.68 12.69
C PRO A 113 -6.95 26.39 12.53
N LEU A 114 -7.64 25.25 12.49
CA LEU A 114 -7.03 23.91 12.39
C LEU A 114 -6.03 23.76 11.22
N PRO A 115 -6.26 24.32 10.01
CA PRO A 115 -5.31 24.23 8.89
C PRO A 115 -3.89 24.75 9.21
N GLN A 116 -3.80 25.74 10.10
CA GLN A 116 -2.55 26.39 10.50
C GLN A 116 -1.81 25.61 11.59
N ILE A 117 -2.53 24.80 12.37
CA ILE A 117 -1.95 23.98 13.45
C ILE A 117 -1.38 22.66 12.90
N ILE A 118 -1.99 22.13 11.83
CA ILE A 118 -1.57 20.88 11.22
C ILE A 118 -0.12 21.02 10.72
N PRO A 119 0.79 20.08 11.03
CA PRO A 119 2.18 20.17 10.59
C PRO A 119 2.39 19.97 9.08
N ASP A 120 3.49 20.54 8.55
CA ASP A 120 3.87 20.45 7.13
C ASP A 120 4.33 19.07 6.68
N TRP A 121 4.65 18.18 7.61
CA TRP A 121 4.90 16.78 7.28
C TRP A 121 3.62 15.99 7.01
N PHE A 122 2.45 16.48 7.40
CA PHE A 122 1.18 15.79 7.17
C PHE A 122 0.63 16.08 5.77
N ALA A 123 0.67 17.34 5.34
CA ALA A 123 0.24 17.80 4.03
C ALA A 123 0.92 19.13 3.67
N PRO A 124 0.94 19.59 2.41
CA PRO A 124 1.44 20.92 2.06
C PRO A 124 0.72 22.05 2.82
N PRO A 125 1.43 23.16 3.14
CA PRO A 125 0.88 24.25 3.94
C PRO A 125 -0.29 24.97 3.24
N PRO A 126 -1.21 25.63 3.98
CA PRO A 126 -2.35 26.36 3.41
C PRO A 126 -1.94 27.53 2.49
N ASN A 127 -0.72 28.05 2.66
CA ASN A 127 -0.18 29.12 1.81
C ASN A 127 0.59 28.60 0.59
N SER A 128 0.63 27.28 0.38
CA SER A 128 1.41 26.66 -0.69
C SER A 128 0.88 27.04 -2.08
N PRO A 129 1.78 27.33 -3.05
CA PRO A 129 1.41 27.49 -4.46
C PRO A 129 0.69 26.26 -5.06
N VAL A 130 0.87 25.08 -4.46
CA VAL A 130 0.26 23.81 -4.88
C VAL A 130 -1.26 23.90 -4.98
N ILE A 131 -1.90 24.66 -4.10
CA ILE A 131 -3.37 24.81 -4.08
C ILE A 131 -3.88 25.43 -5.39
N LYS A 132 -3.16 26.43 -5.90
CA LYS A 132 -3.51 27.14 -7.15
C LYS A 132 -3.04 26.37 -8.38
N LEU A 133 -1.82 25.83 -8.33
CA LEU A 133 -1.19 25.14 -9.46
C LEU A 133 -1.76 23.74 -9.72
N ARG A 134 -2.44 23.14 -8.74
CA ARG A 134 -3.01 21.77 -8.83
C ARG A 134 -2.00 20.74 -9.36
N THR A 135 -0.73 20.90 -8.95
CA THR A 135 0.39 20.07 -9.41
C THR A 135 0.93 19.21 -8.29
N PHE A 136 1.40 18.02 -8.65
CA PHE A 136 2.16 17.13 -7.77
C PHE A 136 3.68 17.41 -7.83
N PHE A 137 4.13 18.19 -8.82
CA PHE A 137 5.53 18.51 -9.04
C PHE A 137 5.89 19.83 -8.35
N HIS A 138 5.89 19.82 -7.02
CA HIS A 138 6.28 20.98 -6.21
C HIS A 138 7.09 20.53 -4.98
N PRO A 139 8.12 21.29 -4.56
CA PRO A 139 8.93 20.95 -3.39
C PRO A 139 8.14 20.77 -2.09
N ASP A 140 7.03 21.46 -1.92
CA ASP A 140 6.17 21.34 -0.72
C ASP A 140 5.59 19.92 -0.52
N TRP A 141 5.58 19.08 -1.56
CA TRP A 141 5.21 17.67 -1.44
C TRP A 141 6.34 16.79 -0.88
N ILE A 142 7.59 17.24 -0.93
CA ILE A 142 8.74 16.43 -0.52
C ILE A 142 8.62 16.01 0.94
N MET A 143 8.28 16.94 1.84
CA MET A 143 8.19 16.63 3.26
C MET A 143 7.06 15.64 3.59
N PRO A 144 5.80 15.83 3.13
CA PRO A 144 4.74 14.84 3.30
C PRO A 144 5.07 13.47 2.72
N ILE A 145 5.63 13.43 1.51
CA ILE A 145 5.99 12.18 0.84
C ILE A 145 7.09 11.47 1.61
N MET A 146 8.14 12.19 2.01
CA MET A 146 9.29 11.61 2.71
C MET A 146 8.88 10.99 4.04
N VAL A 147 8.08 11.69 4.85
CA VAL A 147 7.62 11.17 6.15
C VAL A 147 6.73 9.95 5.97
N ASN A 148 5.83 9.95 4.98
CA ASN A 148 5.00 8.78 4.69
C ASN A 148 5.86 7.58 4.24
N VAL A 149 6.77 7.78 3.28
CA VAL A 149 7.63 6.71 2.77
C VAL A 149 8.52 6.14 3.87
N VAL A 150 9.12 6.98 4.70
CA VAL A 150 9.94 6.54 5.84
C VAL A 150 9.09 5.82 6.88
N GLY A 151 7.92 6.38 7.22
CA GLY A 151 7.00 5.76 8.17
C GLY A 151 6.55 4.37 7.74
N LEU A 152 6.23 4.20 6.45
CA LEU A 152 5.86 2.92 5.85
C LEU A 152 7.04 1.95 5.82
N PHE A 153 8.22 2.42 5.44
CA PHE A 153 9.40 1.58 5.46
C PHE A 153 9.66 1.04 6.88
N LEU A 154 9.56 1.90 7.88
CA LEU A 154 9.74 1.53 9.28
C LEU A 154 8.66 0.56 9.76
N SER A 155 7.40 0.80 9.42
CA SER A 155 6.29 -0.06 9.81
C SER A 155 6.38 -1.44 9.16
N TYR A 156 6.56 -1.51 7.84
CA TYR A 156 6.59 -2.78 7.10
C TYR A 156 7.86 -3.60 7.33
N ARG A 157 9.02 -2.96 7.52
CA ARG A 157 10.28 -3.70 7.68
C ARG A 157 10.66 -3.98 9.12
N ILE A 158 10.36 -3.04 10.03
CA ILE A 158 10.77 -3.16 11.42
C ILE A 158 9.61 -3.64 12.26
N LEU A 159 8.51 -2.88 12.30
CA LEU A 159 7.41 -3.18 13.22
C LEU A 159 6.76 -4.52 12.89
N HIS A 160 6.47 -4.82 11.63
CA HIS A 160 5.89 -6.11 11.23
C HIS A 160 6.73 -7.31 11.67
N LEU A 161 8.05 -7.23 11.57
CA LEU A 161 8.96 -8.29 12.00
C LEU A 161 8.94 -8.42 13.54
N LEU A 162 9.05 -7.30 14.24
CA LEU A 162 9.03 -7.26 15.71
C LEU A 162 7.72 -7.80 16.27
N PHE A 163 6.58 -7.41 15.69
CA PHE A 163 5.26 -7.94 16.06
C PHE A 163 5.16 -9.43 15.77
N GLY A 164 5.70 -9.92 14.66
CA GLY A 164 5.75 -11.36 14.37
C GLY A 164 6.50 -12.14 15.46
N ILE A 165 7.66 -11.64 15.90
CA ILE A 165 8.45 -12.25 16.98
C ILE A 165 7.73 -12.14 18.33
N LEU A 166 7.15 -10.98 18.63
CA LEU A 166 6.39 -10.74 19.85
C LEU A 166 5.19 -11.71 19.96
N CYS A 167 4.40 -11.81 18.89
CA CYS A 167 3.29 -12.76 18.81
C CYS A 167 3.78 -14.21 18.99
N TYR A 168 4.92 -14.58 18.41
CA TYR A 168 5.50 -15.91 18.63
C TYR A 168 5.87 -16.15 20.10
N GLN A 169 6.49 -15.17 20.77
CA GLN A 169 6.83 -15.28 22.20
C GLN A 169 5.59 -15.44 23.09
N ILE A 170 4.55 -14.65 22.84
CA ILE A 170 3.31 -14.69 23.62
C ILE A 170 2.56 -16.00 23.35
N PHE A 171 2.24 -16.29 22.09
CA PHE A 171 1.31 -17.36 21.77
C PHE A 171 1.96 -18.74 21.72
N ALA A 172 3.19 -18.85 21.19
CA ALA A 172 3.84 -20.16 21.04
C ALA A 172 4.63 -20.58 22.28
N ILE A 173 5.29 -19.65 22.98
CA ILE A 173 6.17 -19.97 24.11
C ILE A 173 5.45 -19.80 25.45
N ALA A 174 4.84 -18.65 25.71
CA ALA A 174 4.19 -18.36 26.99
C ALA A 174 2.86 -19.10 27.14
N GLU A 175 1.95 -18.94 26.18
CA GLU A 175 0.63 -19.59 26.21
C GLU A 175 0.64 -21.03 25.67
N ARG A 176 1.66 -21.40 24.87
CA ARG A 176 1.80 -22.71 24.21
C ARG A 176 0.52 -23.12 23.48
N LEU A 177 -0.10 -22.18 22.78
CA LEU A 177 -1.30 -22.46 22.01
C LEU A 177 -1.00 -23.52 20.95
N PRO A 178 -1.87 -24.53 20.81
CA PRO A 178 -1.75 -25.50 19.72
C PRO A 178 -1.93 -24.78 18.38
N PHE A 179 -1.26 -25.29 17.35
CA PHE A 179 -1.32 -24.68 16.04
C PHE A 179 -2.78 -24.65 15.54
N PRO A 180 -3.32 -23.51 15.06
CA PRO A 180 -4.75 -23.36 14.78
C PRO A 180 -5.29 -24.41 13.79
N VAL A 181 -4.46 -24.83 12.84
CA VAL A 181 -4.83 -25.78 11.77
C VAL A 181 -4.93 -27.23 12.29
N GLN A 182 -4.37 -27.54 13.47
CA GLN A 182 -4.43 -28.88 14.04
C GLN A 182 -5.78 -29.20 14.72
N GLN A 183 -6.57 -28.19 15.10
CA GLN A 183 -7.80 -28.40 15.89
C GLN A 183 -9.09 -28.45 15.05
N VAL A 184 -9.01 -28.12 13.75
CA VAL A 184 -10.17 -28.05 12.84
C VAL A 184 -10.17 -29.24 11.85
N ALA A 185 -9.41 -30.29 12.13
CA ALA A 185 -9.31 -31.52 11.33
C ALA A 185 -9.83 -32.74 12.11
#